data_AF-A0A0K2SH62-F1
#
_entry.id   AF-A0A0K2SH62-F1
#
_cell.length_a   1.000
_cell.length_b   1.000
_cell.length_c   1.000
_cell.angle_alpha   90.00
_cell.angle_beta   90.00
_cell.angle_gamma   90.00
#
_symmetry.space_group_name_H-M   'P 1'
#
loop_
_entity.id
_entity.type
_entity.pdbx_description
1 polymer ?
#
loop_
_entity_poly.entity_id
_entity_poly.type
_entity_poly.pdbx_seq_one_letter_code
_entity_poly.pdbx_strand_id
1 'polypeptide(L)' 'MDGFRFFFFSNEGNEPPHVHVEAAEKYAKFWLRPVALARSYGFGAHELSGIRRIVESRSDYFEHRWGEYFGEGTH' A
#
# COMPACT_ATOMS: atom_id res chain seq x y z
N MET A 1 11.07 10.00 -15.22
CA MET A 1 10.00 8.98 -15.20
C MET A 1 9.79 8.64 -13.75
N ASP A 2 9.01 9.48 -13.07
CA ASP A 2 8.77 9.35 -11.63
C ASP A 2 7.79 8.19 -11.43
N GLY A 3 8.35 7.00 -11.20
CA GLY A 3 7.59 5.78 -10.96
C GLY A 3 7.00 5.75 -9.55
N PHE A 4 5.86 5.06 -9.39
CA PHE A 4 5.27 4.82 -8.07
C PHE A 4 6.12 3.79 -7.31
N ARG A 5 6.52 4.13 -6.10
CA ARG A 5 7.22 3.22 -5.18
C ARG A 5 6.25 2.68 -4.15
N PHE A 6 6.11 1.35 -4.09
CA PHE A 6 5.27 0.65 -3.11
C PHE A 6 6.15 0.06 -2.00
N PHE A 7 5.78 0.28 -0.73
CA PHE A 7 6.53 -0.23 0.42
C PHE A 7 5.67 -0.39 1.68
N PHE A 8 6.24 -1.05 2.70
CA PHE A 8 5.64 -1.30 4.02
C PHE A 8 6.60 -0.79 5.10
N PHE A 9 6.10 -0.22 6.21
CA PHE A 9 6.98 0.05 7.35
C PHE A 9 7.01 -1.13 8.31
N SER A 10 8.21 -1.54 8.74
CA SER A 10 8.41 -2.71 9.59
C SER A 10 7.75 -2.62 10.97
N ASN A 11 7.26 -1.45 11.38
CA ASN A 11 6.67 -1.21 12.69
C ASN A 11 5.13 -1.17 12.68
N GLU A 12 4.48 -1.50 11.56
CA GLU A 12 3.01 -1.41 11.40
C GLU A 12 2.28 -2.75 11.56
N GLY A 13 2.90 -3.76 12.18
CA GLY A 13 2.34 -5.12 12.31
C GLY A 13 1.06 -5.28 13.15
N ASN A 14 0.61 -4.22 13.84
CA ASN A 14 -0.66 -4.19 14.57
C ASN A 14 -1.81 -3.59 13.74
N GLU A 15 -1.52 -3.01 12.58
CA GLU A 15 -2.52 -2.44 11.69
C GLU A 15 -3.02 -3.49 10.67
N PRO A 16 -4.25 -3.31 10.13
CA PRO A 16 -4.70 -4.12 9.00
C PRO A 16 -3.73 -4.04 7.82
N PRO A 17 -3.67 -5.06 6.94
CA PRO A 17 -2.78 -5.05 5.79
C PRO A 17 -2.98 -3.80 4.91
N HIS A 18 -1.90 -3.09 4.64
CA HIS A 18 -1.90 -1.86 3.84
C HIS A 18 -0.58 -1.67 3.10
N VAL A 19 -0.57 -0.80 2.10
CA VAL A 19 0.61 -0.45 1.31
C VAL A 19 0.77 1.06 1.23
N HIS A 20 2.02 1.51 1.33
CA HIS A 20 2.41 2.90 1.11
C HIS A 20 2.87 3.10 -0.33
N VAL A 21 2.49 4.24 -0.89
CA VAL A 21 2.82 4.62 -2.26
C VAL A 21 3.45 6.00 -2.23
N GLU A 22 4.66 6.13 -2.73
CA GLU A 22 5.37 7.41 -2.85
C GLU A 22 5.75 7.66 -4.31
N ALA A 23 5.64 8.91 -4.74
CA ALA A 23 6.11 9.36 -6.05
C ALA A 23 6.53 10.84 -5.97
N ALA A 24 7.79 11.14 -6.27
CA ALA A 24 8.38 12.46 -6.06
C ALA A 24 8.09 12.98 -4.63
N GLU A 25 7.39 14.11 -4.48
CA GLU A 25 7.01 14.70 -3.18
C GLU A 25 5.58 14.30 -2.74
N LYS A 26 5.00 13.25 -3.35
CA LYS A 26 3.63 12.78 -3.10
C LYS A 26 3.63 11.46 -2.35
N TYR A 27 2.61 11.27 -1.52
CA TYR A 27 2.47 10.09 -0.67
C TYR A 27 1.02 9.63 -0.55
N ALA A 28 0.78 8.32 -0.54
CA ALA A 28 -0.52 7.72 -0.27
C ALA A 28 -0.38 6.43 0.55
N LYS A 29 -1.42 6.11 1.32
CA LYS A 29 -1.57 4.86 2.07
C LYS A 29 -2.89 4.23 1.64
N PHE A 30 -2.87 2.96 1.26
CA PHE A 30 -4.04 2.19 0.87
C PHE A 30 -4.17 0.94 1.73
N TRP A 31 -5.34 0.72 2.31
CA TRP A 31 -5.71 -0.57 2.89
C TRP A 31 -5.79 -1.62 1.78
N LEU A 32 -5.51 -2.88 2.10
CA LEU A 32 -5.67 -4.00 1.16
C LEU A 32 -7.00 -4.73 1.37
N ARG A 33 -7.59 -4.64 2.57
CA ARG A 33 -8.88 -5.28 2.91
C ARG A 33 -9.88 -4.34 3.60
N PRO A 34 -10.90 -3.85 2.88
CA PRO A 34 -11.00 -3.75 1.42
C PRO A 34 -9.99 -2.73 0.86
N VAL A 35 -9.73 -2.79 -0.46
CA VAL A 35 -8.83 -1.80 -1.08
C VAL A 35 -9.43 -0.39 -1.06
N ALA A 36 -8.95 0.41 -0.12
CA ALA A 36 -9.47 1.73 0.19
C ALA A 36 -8.35 2.71 0.51
N LEU A 37 -8.52 3.96 0.11
CA LEU A 37 -7.58 5.02 0.44
C LEU A 37 -7.67 5.35 1.93
N ALA A 38 -6.57 5.18 2.65
CA ALA A 38 -6.44 5.53 4.06
C ALA A 38 -5.97 6.99 4.22
N ARG A 39 -4.97 7.39 3.42
CA ARG A 39 -4.36 8.72 3.47
C ARG A 39 -3.77 9.06 2.11
N SER A 40 -3.83 10.33 1.73
CA SER A 40 -3.11 10.85 0.57
C SER A 40 -2.58 12.25 0.83
N TYR A 41 -1.48 12.59 0.17
CA TYR A 41 -0.83 13.89 0.18
C TYR A 41 -0.20 14.15 -1.20
N GLY A 42 -0.48 15.31 -1.77
CA GLY A 42 0.06 15.74 -3.07
C GLY A 42 -0.51 15.03 -4.32
N PHE A 43 -1.17 13.87 -4.17
CA PHE A 43 -1.82 13.18 -5.28
C PHE A 43 -3.20 13.77 -5.62
N GLY A 44 -3.47 13.95 -6.91
CA GLY A 44 -4.80 14.29 -7.40
C GLY A 44 -5.73 13.06 -7.46
N ALA A 45 -7.05 13.29 -7.51
CA ALA A 45 -8.05 12.21 -7.55
C ALA A 45 -7.87 11.23 -8.73
N HIS A 46 -7.43 11.73 -9.89
CA HIS A 46 -7.14 10.90 -11.06
C HIS A 46 -5.93 9.98 -10.82
N GLU A 47 -4.88 10.50 -10.20
CA GLU A 47 -3.68 9.72 -9.84
C GLU A 47 -4.02 8.65 -8.80
N LEU A 48 -4.75 9.03 -7.74
CA LEU A 48 -5.21 8.11 -6.70
C LEU A 48 -6.08 6.99 -7.28
N SER A 49 -6.93 7.30 -8.26
CA SER A 49 -7.74 6.28 -8.95
C SER A 49 -6.87 5.31 -9.74
N GLY A 50 -5.82 5.81 -10.41
CA GLY A 50 -4.83 4.98 -11.09
C GLY A 50 -4.05 4.08 -10.12
N ILE A 51 -3.55 4.66 -9.03
CA ILE A 51 -2.83 3.93 -7.99
C ILE A 51 -3.74 2.85 -7.37
N ARG A 52 -4.98 3.20 -7.03
CA ARG A 52 -5.97 2.26 -6.49
C ARG A 52 -6.16 1.05 -7.39
N ARG A 53 -6.30 1.24 -8.71
CA ARG A 53 -6.41 0.13 -9.67
C ARG A 53 -5.17 -0.77 -9.68
N ILE A 54 -3.97 -0.20 -9.55
CA ILE A 54 -2.73 -0.98 -9.46
C ILE A 54 -2.71 -1.79 -8.16
N VAL A 55 -3.10 -1.18 -7.04
CA VAL A 55 -3.19 -1.85 -5.73
C VAL A 55 -4.25 -2.94 -5.76
N GLU A 56 -5.43 -2.69 -6.33
CA GLU A 56 -6.51 -3.69 -6.51
C GLU A 56 -6.04 -4.87 -7.37
N SER A 57 -5.39 -4.60 -8.50
CA SER A 57 -4.89 -5.66 -9.39
C SER A 57 -3.76 -6.51 -8.77
N ARG A 58 -3.10 -6.00 -7.72
CA ARG A 58 -1.97 -6.65 -7.05
C ARG A 58 -2.23 -6.86 -5.55
N SER A 59 -3.48 -6.78 -5.11
CA SER A 59 -3.81 -6.79 -3.68
C SER A 59 -3.38 -8.11 -3.04
N ASP A 60 -3.65 -9.22 -3.71
CA ASP A 60 -3.25 -10.57 -3.30
C ASP A 60 -1.73 -10.68 -3.08
N TYR A 61 -0.93 -10.13 -4.01
CA TYR A 61 0.53 -10.09 -3.87
C TYR A 61 0.95 -9.26 -2.66
N PHE A 62 0.39 -8.07 -2.47
CA PHE A 62 0.73 -7.23 -1.32
C PHE A 62 0.29 -7.84 0.00
N GLU A 63 -0.88 -8.50 0.05
CA GLU A 63 -1.37 -9.21 1.23
C GLU A 63 -0.48 -10.40 1.59
N HIS A 64 -0.06 -11.19 0.60
CA HIS A 64 0.87 -12.29 0.82
C HIS A 64 2.21 -11.77 1.35
N ARG A 65 2.77 -10.72 0.74
CA ARG A 65 4.02 -10.10 1.20
C ARG A 65 3.91 -9.48 2.60
N TRP A 66 2.76 -8.89 2.92
CA TRP A 66 2.46 -8.43 4.28
C TRP A 66 2.44 -9.59 5.27
N GLY A 67 1.79 -10.70 4.90
CA GLY A 67 1.78 -11.94 5.67
C GLY A 67 3.17 -12.52 5.89
N GLU A 68 4.05 -12.54 4.88
CA GLU A 68 5.44 -12.98 5.04
C GLU A 68 6.27 -12.04 5.93
N TYR A 69 6.01 -10.73 5.86
CA TYR A 69 6.82 -9.72 6.55
C TYR A 69 6.44 -9.56 8.02
N PHE A 70 5.15 -9.67 8.36
CA PHE A 70 4.65 -9.53 9.74
C PHE A 70 4.23 -10.86 10.37
N GLY A 71 4.08 -11.91 9.57
CA GLY A 71 3.79 -13.26 10.02
C GLY A 71 5.05 -14.08 10.29
N GLU A 72 5.95 -13.60 11.14
CA GLU A 72 6.84 -14.49 11.88
C GLU A 72 6.25 -14.72 13.28
N GLY A 73 5.53 -15.83 13.38
CA GLY A 73 4.90 -16.27 14.63
C GLY A 73 4.17 -17.59 14.53
N THR A 74 4.65 -18.55 13.72
CA THR A 74 4.31 -19.96 13.91
C THR A 74 5.51 -20.83 13.51
N HIS A 75 6.49 -20.93 14.38
CA HIS A 75 7.04 -22.22 14.78
C HIS A 75 7.43 -22.17 16.26
#